data_AF-A0A834I8F7-F1
#
_entry.id   AF-A0A834I8F7-F1
#
_cell.length_a   1.000
_cell.length_b   1.000
_cell.length_c   1.000
_cell.angle_alpha   90.00
_cell.angle_beta   90.00
_cell.angle_gamma   90.00
#
_symmetry.space_group_name_H-M   'P 1'
#
loop_
_entity.id
_entity.type
_entity.pdbx_description
1 polymer ?
#
loop_
_entity_poly.entity_id
_entity_poly.type
_entity_poly.pdbx_seq_one_letter_code
_entity_poly.pdbx_strand_id
1 'polypeptide(L)'
;MCLAAVPVLDHNPILLSTLGLLLIAIGTGGLKPCIAAFGAEQFRLPEQRELLRYFFSVFYFTINLGGFVGMVVTPIMKKAVSCFGDDTCYVLGFGFPAALMLLSI
;
A
#
# COMPACT_ATOMS: atom_id res chain seq x y z
N MET A 1 5.77 -7.65 8.16
CA MET A 1 4.61 -8.58 8.00
C MET A 1 4.97 -9.82 7.18
N CYS A 2 5.57 -9.71 5.99
CA CYS A 2 5.93 -10.88 5.17
C CYS A 2 6.83 -11.89 5.91
N LEU A 3 7.85 -11.40 6.64
CA LEU A 3 8.73 -12.23 7.47
C LEU A 3 7.97 -12.96 8.60
N ALA A 4 6.92 -12.36 9.15
CA ALA A 4 6.09 -12.97 10.19
C ALA A 4 5.18 -14.08 9.65
N ALA A 5 4.93 -14.09 8.33
CA ALA A 5 4.11 -15.08 7.65
C ALA A 5 4.90 -16.32 7.18
N VAL A 6 6.21 -16.37 7.45
CA VAL A 6 7.07 -17.51 7.13
C VAL A 6 7.15 -18.44 8.35
N PRO A 7 6.58 -19.67 8.29
CA PRO A 7 6.50 -20.55 9.46
C PRO A 7 7.84 -21.16 9.88
N VAL A 8 8.90 -21.02 9.07
CA VAL A 8 10.24 -21.56 9.38
C VAL A 8 11.08 -20.64 10.28
N LEU A 9 10.57 -19.46 10.65
CA LEU A 9 11.27 -18.50 11.50
C LEU A 9 10.79 -18.66 12.95
N ASP A 10 11.60 -19.30 13.79
CA ASP A 10 11.37 -19.53 15.23
C ASP A 10 11.48 -18.22 16.07
N HIS A 11 10.67 -17.23 15.73
CA HIS A 11 10.57 -15.93 16.42
C HIS A 11 9.12 -15.64 16.79
N ASN A 12 8.93 -14.78 17.81
CA ASN A 12 7.60 -14.43 18.29
C ASN A 12 6.79 -13.67 17.20
N PRO A 13 5.76 -14.29 16.59
CA PRO A 13 5.08 -13.72 15.42
C PRO A 13 4.27 -12.46 15.77
N ILE A 14 3.86 -12.31 17.03
CA ILE A 14 3.13 -11.14 17.53
C ILE A 14 4.04 -9.92 17.50
N LEU A 15 5.31 -10.06 17.92
CA LEU A 15 6.27 -8.97 17.96
C LEU A 15 6.62 -8.47 16.56
N LEU A 16 6.92 -9.38 15.63
CA LEU A 16 7.21 -9.06 14.23
C LEU A 16 6.02 -8.42 13.52
N SER A 17 4.80 -8.88 13.82
CA SER A 17 3.58 -8.31 13.26
C SER A 17 3.36 -6.89 13.81
N THR A 18 3.46 -6.70 15.13
CA THR A 18 3.24 -5.41 15.79
C THR A 18 4.23 -4.35 15.29
N LEU A 19 5.51 -4.72 15.20
CA LEU A 19 6.54 -3.85 14.64
C LEU A 19 6.25 -3.53 13.17
N GLY A 20 5.80 -4.52 12.39
CA GLY A 20 5.37 -4.32 11.01
C GLY A 20 4.18 -3.34 10.86
N LEU A 21 3.15 -3.47 11.70
CA LEU A 21 2.02 -2.52 11.71
C LEU A 21 2.49 -1.10 12.05
N LEU A 22 3.37 -0.97 13.04
CA LEU A 22 3.88 0.32 13.48
C LEU A 22 4.67 1.03 12.37
N LEU A 23 5.53 0.30 11.65
CA LEU A 23 6.24 0.86 10.49
C LEU A 23 5.29 1.30 9.38
N ILE A 24 4.24 0.52 9.09
CA ILE A 24 3.24 0.89 8.08
C ILE A 24 2.46 2.14 8.53
N ALA A 25 2.08 2.23 9.80
CA ALA A 25 1.36 3.39 10.34
C ALA A 25 2.19 4.67 10.20
N ILE A 26 3.48 4.62 10.55
CA ILE A 26 4.40 5.76 10.41
C ILE A 26 4.59 6.12 8.93
N GLY A 27 4.87 5.13 8.08
CA GLY A 27 5.12 5.36 6.65
C GLY A 27 3.91 5.94 5.92
N THR A 28 2.72 5.38 6.15
CA THR A 28 1.48 5.87 5.53
C THR A 28 1.04 7.23 6.07
N GLY A 29 1.30 7.51 7.35
CA GLY A 29 1.05 8.82 7.96
C GLY A 29 1.93 9.94 7.41
N GLY A 30 3.19 9.63 7.04
CA GLY A 30 4.10 10.60 6.43
C GLY A 30 3.88 10.80 4.93
N LEU A 31 3.77 9.70 4.17
CA LEU A 31 3.72 9.75 2.70
C LEU A 31 2.46 10.46 2.16
N LYS A 32 1.28 10.13 2.71
CA LYS A 32 -0.01 10.60 2.19
C LYS A 32 -0.17 12.14 2.19
N PRO A 33 0.08 12.86 3.30
CA PRO A 33 -0.04 14.32 3.30
C PRO A 33 1.03 14.99 2.42
N CYS A 34 2.24 14.43 2.33
CA CYS A 34 3.32 15.01 1.54
C CYS A 34 3.02 14.99 0.03
N ILE A 35 2.52 13.87 -0.52
CA ILE A 35 2.22 13.78 -1.97
C ILE A 35 1.11 14.76 -2.37
N ALA A 36 0.06 14.89 -1.55
CA ALA A 36 -1.03 15.82 -1.83
C ALA A 36 -0.58 17.29 -1.77
N ALA A 37 0.27 17.64 -0.80
CA ALA A 37 0.84 18.98 -0.67
C ALA A 37 1.76 19.31 -1.87
N PHE A 38 2.70 18.43 -2.20
CA PHE A 38 3.61 18.63 -3.34
C PHE A 38 2.85 18.74 -4.67
N GLY A 39 1.80 17.93 -4.88
CA GLY A 39 0.95 18.04 -6.06
C GLY A 39 0.22 19.38 -6.16
N ALA A 40 -0.23 19.93 -5.02
CA ALA A 40 -0.89 21.23 -5.00
C ALA A 40 0.08 22.40 -5.24
N GLU A 41 1.32 22.31 -4.73
CA GLU A 41 2.35 23.34 -4.92
C GLU A 41 2.79 23.53 -6.38
N GLN A 42 2.51 22.56 -7.26
CA GLN A 42 2.81 22.68 -8.69
C GLN A 42 1.93 23.72 -9.42
N PHE A 43 0.81 24.16 -8.84
CA PHE A 43 -0.14 25.06 -9.47
C PHE A 43 -0.03 26.50 -8.96
N ARG A 44 -0.03 27.48 -9.87
CA ARG A 44 -0.03 28.90 -9.52
C ARG A 44 -1.47 29.41 -9.37
N LEU A 45 -1.81 29.84 -8.16
CA LEU A 45 -3.11 30.48 -7.87
C LEU A 45 -3.03 32.00 -8.06
N PRO A 46 -4.12 32.66 -8.53
CA PRO A 46 -5.47 32.14 -8.76
C PRO A 46 -5.76 31.59 -10.16
N GLU A 47 -4.86 31.80 -11.13
CA GLU A 47 -5.09 31.49 -12.55
C GLU A 47 -5.41 30.02 -12.82
N GLN A 48 -4.79 29.09 -12.07
CA GLN A 48 -4.93 27.64 -12.30
C GLN A 48 -5.89 26.94 -11.30
N ARG A 49 -6.83 27.66 -10.70
CA ARG A 49 -7.77 27.09 -9.72
C ARG A 49 -8.64 25.96 -10.27
N GLU A 50 -9.16 26.08 -11.49
CA GLU A 50 -9.98 25.02 -12.09
C GLU A 50 -9.15 23.76 -12.38
N LEU A 51 -7.91 23.95 -12.84
CA LEU A 51 -6.99 22.83 -13.11
C LEU A 51 -6.59 22.09 -11.83
N LEU A 52 -6.37 22.82 -10.73
CA LEU A 52 -6.11 22.25 -9.41
C LEU A 52 -7.29 21.37 -8.93
N ARG A 53 -8.54 21.82 -9.14
CA ARG A 53 -9.73 21.02 -8.78
C ARG A 53 -9.82 19.74 -9.62
N TYR A 54 -9.56 19.83 -10.92
CA TYR A 54 -9.54 18.68 -11.81
C TYR A 54 -8.45 17.67 -11.38
N PHE A 55 -7.25 18.16 -11.06
CA PHE A 55 -6.17 17.34 -10.52
C PHE A 55 -6.60 16.58 -9.27
N PHE A 56 -7.18 17.25 -8.27
CA PHE A 56 -7.66 16.58 -7.07
C PHE A 56 -8.78 15.58 -7.36
N SER A 57 -9.70 15.87 -8.28
CA SER A 57 -10.75 14.93 -8.69
C SER A 57 -10.17 13.64 -9.27
N VAL A 58 -9.23 13.73 -10.21
CA VAL A 58 -8.56 12.56 -10.81
C VAL A 58 -7.68 11.84 -9.77
N PHE A 59 -7.01 12.58 -8.89
CA PHE A 59 -6.21 12.02 -7.80
C PHE A 59 -7.07 11.18 -6.85
N TYR A 60 -8.21 11.70 -6.39
CA TYR A 60 -9.14 10.95 -5.54
C TYR A 60 -9.75 9.75 -6.27
N PHE A 61 -10.08 9.89 -7.55
CA PHE A 61 -10.56 8.78 -8.36
C PHE A 61 -9.52 7.65 -8.43
N THR A 62 -8.26 8.00 -8.72
CA THR A 62 -7.16 7.03 -8.83
C THR A 62 -6.88 6.31 -7.52
N ILE A 63 -6.93 7.01 -6.37
CA ILE A 63 -6.75 6.38 -5.06
C ILE A 63 -7.86 5.37 -4.76
N ASN A 64 -9.12 5.72 -5.03
CA ASN A 64 -10.25 4.83 -4.80
C ASN A 64 -10.19 3.62 -5.76
N LEU A 65 -9.84 3.85 -7.02
CA LEU A 65 -9.65 2.78 -8.00
C LEU A 65 -8.51 1.85 -7.60
N GLY A 66 -7.37 2.38 -7.16
CA GLY A 66 -6.23 1.59 -6.66
C GLY A 66 -6.61 0.76 -5.43
N GLY A 67 -7.37 1.34 -4.50
CA GLY A 67 -7.91 0.60 -3.35
C GLY A 67 -8.86 -0.52 -3.76
N PHE A 68 -9.73 -0.27 -4.74
CA PHE A 68 -10.63 -1.28 -5.30
C PHE A 68 -9.87 -2.42 -5.98
N VAL A 69 -8.92 -2.11 -6.86
CA VAL A 69 -8.07 -3.12 -7.52
C VAL A 69 -7.27 -3.90 -6.48
N GLY A 70 -6.72 -3.23 -5.47
CA GLY A 70 -6.00 -3.87 -4.37
C GLY A 70 -6.88 -4.87 -3.60
N MET A 71 -8.14 -4.51 -3.31
CA MET A 71 -9.11 -5.38 -2.64
C MET A 71 -9.48 -6.61 -3.49
N VAL A 72 -9.49 -6.50 -4.81
CA VAL A 72 -9.81 -7.62 -5.72
C VAL A 72 -8.59 -8.50 -5.98
N VAL A 73 -7.42 -7.91 -6.25
CA VAL A 73 -6.20 -8.63 -6.63
C VAL A 73 -5.59 -9.38 -5.45
N THR A 74 -5.57 -8.79 -4.25
CA THR A 74 -4.97 -9.42 -3.06
C THR A 74 -5.55 -10.80 -2.73
N PRO A 75 -6.88 -11.03 -2.64
CA PRO A 75 -7.43 -12.35 -2.37
C PRO A 75 -7.22 -13.35 -3.52
N ILE A 76 -7.22 -12.88 -4.77
CA ILE A 76 -6.94 -13.74 -5.94
C ILE A 76 -5.51 -14.26 -5.86
N MET A 77 -4.54 -13.36 -5.63
CA MET A 77 -3.13 -13.72 -5.49
C MET A 77 -2.90 -14.69 -4.31
N LYS A 78 -3.55 -14.47 -3.17
CA LYS A 78 -3.44 -15.34 -1.99
C LYS A 78 -3.90 -16.78 -2.25
N LYS A 79 -4.89 -16.98 -3.13
CA LYS A 79 -5.46 -18.30 -3.46
C LYS A 79 -4.80 -18.96 -4.68
N ALA A 80 -4.18 -18.18 -5.56
CA ALA A 80 -3.58 -18.69 -6.79
C ALA A 80 -2.30 -19.51 -6.56
N VAL A 81 -1.62 -19.31 -5.41
CA VAL A 81 -0.36 -19.97 -5.06
C VAL A 81 -0.49 -20.60 -3.68
N SER A 82 -0.30 -21.91 -3.59
CA SER A 82 -0.16 -22.63 -2.32
C SER A 82 1.26 -22.43 -1.79
N CYS A 83 1.39 -22.07 -0.51
CA CYS A 83 2.68 -21.86 0.15
C CYS A 83 2.72 -22.64 1.46
N PHE A 84 3.87 -23.25 1.77
CA PHE A 84 4.13 -23.91 3.06
C PHE A 84 3.12 -25.00 3.47
N GLY A 85 2.45 -25.64 2.50
CA GLY A 85 1.48 -26.71 2.76
C GLY A 85 0.05 -26.22 3.05
N ASP A 86 -0.19 -24.91 3.08
CA ASP A 86 -1.52 -24.31 3.19
C ASP A 86 -2.04 -23.84 1.83
N ASP A 87 -3.36 -23.91 1.63
CA ASP A 87 -4.05 -23.43 0.44
C ASP A 87 -4.02 -21.90 0.27
N THR A 88 -3.42 -21.17 1.23
CA THR A 88 -3.35 -19.70 1.19
C THR A 88 -1.96 -19.17 1.49
N CYS A 89 -1.39 -18.38 0.56
CA CYS A 89 -0.08 -17.78 0.73
C CYS A 89 -0.17 -16.37 1.32
N TYR A 90 0.05 -16.24 2.64
CA TYR A 90 0.07 -14.94 3.33
C TYR A 90 1.30 -14.09 2.97
N VAL A 91 2.44 -14.72 2.69
CA VAL A 91 3.68 -14.03 2.27
C VAL A 91 3.45 -13.24 0.99
N LEU A 92 2.75 -13.82 0.01
CA LEU A 92 2.47 -13.17 -1.27
C LEU A 92 1.50 -12.00 -1.10
N GLY A 93 0.49 -12.15 -0.23
CA GLY A 93 -0.49 -11.09 0.05
C GLY A 93 0.11 -9.83 0.65
N PHE A 94 1.10 -9.95 1.54
CA PHE A 94 1.80 -8.79 2.12
C PHE A 94 3.03 -8.37 1.31
N GLY A 95 3.66 -9.30 0.59
CA GLY A 95 4.87 -9.06 -0.20
C GLY A 95 4.59 -8.30 -1.48
N PHE A 96 3.48 -8.59 -2.14
CA PHE A 96 3.11 -7.93 -3.40
C PHE A 96 2.93 -6.41 -3.24
N PRO A 97 2.14 -5.89 -2.28
CA PRO A 97 2.05 -4.44 -2.05
C PRO A 97 3.40 -3.82 -1.65
N ALA A 98 4.24 -4.52 -0.88
CA ALA A 98 5.55 -4.03 -0.48
C ALA A 98 6.50 -3.89 -1.69
N ALA A 99 6.48 -4.85 -2.61
CA ALA A 99 7.26 -4.78 -3.85
C ALA A 99 6.79 -3.65 -4.77
N LEU A 100 5.47 -3.47 -4.92
CA LEU A 100 4.92 -2.34 -5.67
C LEU A 100 5.32 -0.99 -5.07
N MET A 101 5.34 -0.87 -3.75
CA MET A 101 5.78 0.36 -3.08
C MET A 101 7.27 0.65 -3.32
N LEU A 102 8.12 -0.39 -3.33
CA LEU A 102 9.55 -0.26 -3.65
C LEU A 102 9.80 0.14 -5.10
N LEU A 103 8.99 -0.35 -6.04
CA LEU A 103 9.11 -0.02 -7.47
C LEU A 103 8.56 1.37 -7.81
N SER A 104 7.65 1.90 -6.99
CA SER A 104 7.01 3.21 -7.21
C SER A 104 7.84 4.38 -6.71
N ILE A 105 8.89 4.13 -5.91
CA ILE A 105 9.89 5.11 -5.48
C ILE A 105 10.99 5.18 -6.54
#